data_AF-A0A0B6Z5V3-F1
#
_entry.id   AF-A0A0B6Z5V3-F1
#
_cell.length_a   1.000
_cell.length_b   1.000
_cell.length_c   1.000
_cell.angle_alpha   90.00
_cell.angle_beta   90.00
_cell.angle_gamma   90.00
#
_symmetry.space_group_name_H-M   'P 1'
#
loop_
_entity.id
_entity.type
_entity.pdbx_description
1 polymer ?
#
loop_
_entity_poly.entity_id
_entity_poly.type
_entity_poly.pdbx_seq_one_letter_code
_entity_poly.pdbx_strand_id
1 'polypeptide(L)' 'MSANMYRVGDYVFFETSSIAPYQIRRIEELNKTQNGNVEAKVMCFYRRRDISNSLIVLADKHHNVLEVETEEGAEID' A
#
# COMPACT_ATOMS: atom_id res chain seq x y z
N MET A 1 26.92 7.74 11.66
CA MET A 1 26.15 6.81 10.78
C MET A 1 24.80 7.44 10.53
N SER A 2 24.53 7.91 9.32
CA SER A 2 23.18 8.32 8.94
C SER A 2 22.30 7.07 8.88
N ALA A 3 21.40 6.93 9.84
CA ALA A 3 20.40 5.87 9.81
C ALA A 3 19.47 6.12 8.62
N ASN A 4 19.25 5.10 7.78
CA ASN A 4 18.19 5.16 6.78
C ASN A 4 16.86 5.41 7.53
N MET A 5 16.20 6.53 7.20
CA MET A 5 15.00 7.03 7.89
C MET A 5 13.77 6.14 7.67
N TYR A 6 13.81 5.26 6.67
CA TYR A 6 12.72 4.37 6.28
C TYR A 6 13.14 2.90 6.35
N ARG A 7 12.18 2.04 6.65
CA ARG A 7 12.30 0.59 6.81
C ARG A 7 11.22 -0.14 6.00
N VAL A 8 11.49 -1.41 5.71
CA VAL A 8 10.47 -2.32 5.17
C VAL A 8 9.32 -2.41 6.17
N GLY A 9 8.09 -2.32 5.69
CA GLY A 9 6.86 -2.26 6.48
C GLY A 9 6.36 -0.84 6.76
N ASP A 10 7.19 0.19 6.57
CA ASP A 10 6.77 1.58 6.81
C ASP A 10 5.71 2.03 5.78
N TYR A 11 4.72 2.76 6.28
CA TYR A 11 3.77 3.51 5.45
C TYR A 11 4.33 4.92 5.22
N VAL A 12 4.42 5.30 3.97
CA VAL A 12 5.08 6.54 3.54
C VAL A 12 4.19 7.35 2.60
N PHE A 13 4.35 8.67 2.65
CA PHE A 13 3.68 9.61 1.77
C PHE A 13 4.56 9.91 0.54
N PHE A 14 4.03 9.61 -0.64
CA PHE A 14 4.65 9.91 -1.92
C PHE A 14 4.06 11.19 -2.51
N GLU A 15 4.96 12.09 -2.91
CA GLU A 15 4.62 13.24 -3.74
C GLU A 15 4.74 12.85 -5.22
N THR A 16 3.65 13.00 -5.98
CA THR A 16 3.64 12.79 -7.44
C THR A 16 3.46 14.08 -8.22
N SER A 17 2.84 15.09 -7.61
CA SER A 17 2.79 16.46 -8.09
C SER A 17 2.57 17.40 -6.91
N SER A 18 2.95 18.67 -7.05
CA SER A 18 2.79 19.68 -6.00
C SER A 18 1.35 20.10 -5.72
N ILE A 19 0.40 19.61 -6.53
CA ILE A 19 -1.02 20.02 -6.51
C ILE A 19 -1.92 18.84 -6.10
N ALA A 20 -1.45 17.61 -6.27
CA ALA A 20 -2.19 16.42 -5.86
C ALA A 20 -1.90 16.10 -4.39
N PRO A 21 -2.89 15.63 -3.61
CA PRO A 21 -2.63 15.21 -2.25
C PRO A 21 -1.80 13.92 -2.25
N TYR A 22 -0.88 13.79 -1.29
CA TYR A 22 0.08 12.68 -1.20
C TYR A 22 -0.58 11.31 -1.31
N GLN A 23 0.16 10.39 -1.95
CA GLN A 23 -0.23 8.99 -2.08
C GLN A 23 0.37 8.19 -0.94
N ILE A 24 -0.39 7.24 -0.39
CA ILE A 24 0.10 6.37 0.67
C ILE A 24 0.63 5.10 0.02
N ARG A 25 1.82 4.68 0.42
CA ARG A 25 2.42 3.42 -0.02
C ARG A 25 3.10 2.71 1.15
N ARG A 26 3.13 1.39 1.12
CA ARG A 26 3.88 0.57 2.10
C ARG A 26 5.15 0.03 1.46
N ILE A 27 6.28 0.14 2.14
CA ILE A 27 7.56 -0.37 1.65
C ILE A 27 7.60 -1.89 1.81
N GLU A 28 7.69 -2.63 0.71
CA GLU A 28 7.82 -4.08 0.71
C GLU A 28 9.29 -4.50 0.57
N GLU A 29 10.07 -3.77 -0.22
CA GLU A 29 11.51 -3.97 -0.34
C GLU A 29 12.22 -2.61 -0.45
N LEU A 30 13.40 -2.50 0.16
CA LEU A 30 14.22 -1.28 0.13
C LEU A 30 15.65 -1.65 -0.23
N ASN A 31 16.10 -1.18 -1.40
CA ASN A 31 17.41 -1.48 -1.94
C ASN A 31 18.25 -0.21 -2.04
N LYS A 32 19.51 -0.29 -1.60
CA LYS A 32 20.48 0.78 -1.79
C LYS A 32 21.47 0.36 -2.87
N THR A 33 21.52 1.12 -3.97
CA THR A 33 22.45 0.84 -5.06
C THR A 33 23.88 1.23 -4.67
N GLN A 34 24.88 0.70 -5.37
CA GLN A 34 26.29 1.01 -5.12
C GLN A 34 26.61 2.51 -5.28
N ASN A 35 25.84 3.20 -6.12
CA ASN A 35 25.95 4.65 -6.34
C ASN A 35 25.28 5.47 -5.21
N GLY A 36 24.68 4.81 -4.22
CA GLY A 36 24.07 5.43 -3.05
C GLY A 36 22.59 5.79 -3.20
N ASN A 37 21.99 5.54 -4.38
CA ASN A 37 20.55 5.75 -4.58
C ASN A 37 19.76 4.73 -3.78
N VAL A 38 18.58 5.13 -3.31
CA VAL A 38 17.65 4.25 -2.61
C VAL A 38 16.45 4.01 -3.50
N GLU A 39 16.16 2.74 -3.75
CA GLU A 39 15.02 2.28 -4.53
C GLU A 39 14.07 1.51 -3.60
N ALA A 40 12.77 1.75 -3.73
CA ALA A 40 11.76 1.09 -2.93
C ALA A 40 10.75 0.39 -3.84
N LYS A 41 10.54 -0.90 -3.61
CA LYS A 41 9.36 -1.61 -4.11
C LYS A 41 8.25 -1.43 -3.08
N VAL A 42 7.09 -1.02 -3.56
CA VAL A 42 6.03 -0.55 -2.68
C VAL A 42 4.68 -1.11 -3.07
N MET A 43 3.85 -1.37 -2.06
CA MET A 43 2.43 -1.60 -2.23
C MET A 43 1.69 -0.26 -2.24
N CYS A 44 0.83 -0.04 -3.22
CA CYS A 44 0.09 1.22 -3.36
C CYS A 44 -1.27 1.17 -2.68
N PHE A 45 -1.59 2.21 -1.90
CA PHE A 45 -2.92 2.44 -1.36
C PHE A 45 -3.59 3.56 -2.12
N TYR A 46 -4.75 3.24 -2.70
CA TYR A 46 -5.54 4.18 -3.48
C TYR A 46 -6.73 4.66 -2.65
N ARG A 47 -7.02 5.96 -2.74
CA ARG A 47 -8.28 6.48 -2.20
C ARG A 47 -9.40 6.08 -3.16
N ARG A 48 -10.61 5.82 -2.67
CA ARG A 48 -11.76 5.45 -3.52
C ARG A 48 -11.92 6.36 -4.75
N ARG A 49 -11.78 7.68 -4.57
CA ARG A 49 -11.89 8.68 -5.65
C ARG A 49 -10.82 8.58 -6.74
N ASP A 50 -9.67 7.95 -6.45
CA ASP A 50 -8.56 7.81 -7.41
C ASP A 50 -8.72 6.54 -8.26
N ILE A 51 -9.73 5.71 -7.98
CA ILE A 51 -9.99 4.42 -8.65
C ILE A 51 -11.25 4.57 -9.53
N SER A 52 -11.30 3.87 -10.67
CA SER A 52 -12.49 3.86 -11.51
C SER A 52 -13.67 3.19 -10.80
N ASN A 53 -14.89 3.68 -11.03
CA ASN A 53 -16.10 3.13 -10.40
C ASN A 53 -16.25 1.61 -10.63
N SER A 54 -15.88 1.11 -11.81
CA SER A 54 -15.94 -0.33 -12.11
C SER A 54 -15.01 -1.15 -11.20
N LEU A 55 -13.81 -0.63 -10.90
CA LEU A 55 -12.86 -1.28 -10.01
C LEU A 55 -13.26 -1.16 -8.54
N ILE A 56 -13.92 -0.05 -8.17
CA ILE A 56 -14.48 0.10 -6.81
C ILE A 56 -15.51 -0.99 -6.54
N VAL A 57 -16.45 -1.22 -7.47
CA VAL A 57 -17.46 -2.28 -7.32
C VAL A 57 -16.81 -3.67 -7.17
N LEU A 58 -15.76 -3.93 -7.96
CA LEU A 58 -15.03 -5.20 -7.87
C LEU A 58 -14.30 -5.35 -6.53
N ALA A 59 -13.65 -4.28 -6.06
CA ALA A 59 -12.94 -4.25 -4.79
C ALA A 59 -13.90 -4.45 -3.61
N ASP A 60 -15.03 -3.75 -3.61
CA ASP A 60 -16.07 -3.89 -2.58
C ASP A 60 -16.61 -5.32 -2.52
N LYS A 61 -16.84 -5.96 -3.69
CA LYS A 61 -17.24 -7.37 -3.74
C LYS A 61 -16.18 -8.30 -3.14
N HIS A 62 -14.91 -8.09 -3.45
CA HIS A 62 -13.81 -8.93 -2.91
C HIS A 62 -13.61 -8.70 -1.40
N HIS A 63 -13.80 -7.47 -0.91
CA HIS A 63 -13.72 -7.17 0.51
C HIS A 63 -14.80 -7.92 1.31
N ASN A 64 -16.05 -7.89 0.81
CA ASN A 64 -17.15 -8.62 1.43
C ASN A 64 -16.91 -10.15 1.44
N VAL A 65 -16.28 -10.71 0.39
CA VAL A 65 -15.93 -12.14 0.37
C VAL A 65 -14.88 -12.49 1.43
N LEU A 66 -13.85 -11.64 1.59
CA LEU A 66 -12.82 -11.86 2.60
C LEU A 66 -13.38 -11.77 4.03
N GLU A 67 -14.33 -10.87 4.29
CA GLU A 67 -15.01 -10.79 5.59
C GLU A 67 -15.77 -12.09 5.89
N VAL A 68 -16.54 -12.61 4.92
CA VAL A 68 -17.29 -13.87 5.07
C VAL A 68 -16.35 -15.07 5.31
N GLU A 69 -15.24 -15.18 4.56
CA GLU A 69 -14.26 -16.26 4.76
C GLU A 69 -13.55 -16.17 6.12
N THR A 70 -13.36 -14.96 6.65
CA THR A 70 -12.73 -14.76 7.97
C THR A 70 -13.70 -15.11 9.11
N GLU A 71 -15.00 -14.86 8.94
CA GLU A 71 -16.04 -15.21 9.90
C GLU A 71 -16.29 -16.74 9.93
N GLU A 72 -16.35 -17.42 8.79
CA GLU A 72 -16.52 -18.88 8.73
C GLU A 72 -15.31 -19.66 9.28
N GLY A 73 -14.10 -19.08 9.22
CA GLY A 73 -12.90 -19.65 9.83
C GLY A 73 -12.81 -19.48 11.35
N ALA A 74 -13.63 -18.61 11.95
CA ALA A 74 -13.63 -18.32 13.38
C ALA A 74 -14.63 -19.18 14.18
N GLU A 75 -15.52 -19.93 13.52
CA GLU A 75 -16.50 -20.81 14.17
C GLU A 75 -15.98 -22.26 14.39
N ILE A 76 -14.70 -22.52 14.12
CA ILE A 76 -14.04 -23.82 14.35
C ILE A 76 -12.81 -23.70 15.26
N ASP A 77 -13.05 -23.35 16.54
CA ASP A 77 -12.23 -23.77 17.70
C ASP A 77 -13.11 -23.86 18.96
#